data_AF-A0A9J6F0J3-F1
#
_entry.id   AF-A0A9J6F0J3-F1
#
_cell.length_a   1.000
_cell.length_b   1.000
_cell.length_c   1.000
_cell.angle_alpha   90.00
_cell.angle_beta   90.00
_cell.angle_gamma   90.00
#
_symmetry.space_group_name_H-M   'P 1'
#
loop_
_entity.id
_entity.type
_entity.pdbx_description
1 polymer ?
#
loop_
_entity_poly.entity_id
_entity_poly.type
_entity_poly.pdbx_seq_one_letter_code
_entity_poly.pdbx_strand_id
1 'polypeptide(L)'
;MFLKFLSSLGNDHVTLIDFLTSQETCALLYFVRYLKLVLSDWDNFVKCHSELSVGSHDTSGQAARLDLTMATLVRTRIKLEKMTQKDYLLPFNATPLVRLIERCEEIYESV
;
A
#
# COMPACT_ATOMS: atom_id res chain seq x y z
N MET A 1 2.19 -4.34 11.72
CA MET A 1 0.75 -4.67 11.75
C MET A 1 0.11 -4.54 10.36
N PHE A 2 0.28 -3.40 9.66
CA PHE A 2 -0.28 -3.18 8.32
C PHE A 2 0.18 -4.20 7.25
N LEU A 3 1.47 -4.56 7.22
CA LEU A 3 1.97 -5.57 6.28
C LEU A 3 1.32 -6.95 6.46
N LYS A 4 1.01 -7.33 7.70
CA LYS A 4 0.26 -8.56 7.99
C LYS A 4 -1.21 -8.43 7.55
N PHE A 5 -1.80 -7.25 7.71
CA PHE A 5 -3.13 -6.94 7.22
C PHE A 5 -3.21 -7.03 5.68
N LEU A 6 -2.29 -6.39 4.95
CA LEU A 6 -2.26 -6.45 3.49
C LEU A 6 -2.07 -7.90 2.99
N SER A 7 -1.18 -8.65 3.66
CA SER A 7 -1.02 -10.08 3.41
C SER A 7 -2.28 -10.89 3.71
N SER A 8 -3.05 -10.54 4.75
CA SER A 8 -4.32 -11.22 5.07
C SER A 8 -5.44 -10.91 4.09
N LEU A 9 -5.36 -9.77 3.38
CA LEU A 9 -6.22 -9.44 2.25
C LEU A 9 -5.76 -10.11 0.94
N GLY A 10 -4.75 -10.98 0.98
CA GLY A 10 -4.18 -11.60 -0.22
C GLY A 10 -3.39 -10.64 -1.11
N ASN A 11 -3.02 -9.46 -0.61
CA ASN A 11 -2.42 -8.37 -1.40
C ASN A 11 -3.30 -7.94 -2.60
N ASP A 12 -4.62 -8.08 -2.46
CA ASP A 12 -5.57 -7.68 -3.49
C ASP A 12 -5.94 -6.19 -3.38
N HIS A 13 -5.59 -5.45 -4.43
CA HIS A 13 -5.92 -4.04 -4.58
C HIS A 13 -7.43 -3.75 -4.65
N VAL A 14 -8.26 -4.68 -5.12
CA VAL A 14 -9.73 -4.47 -5.20
C VAL A 14 -10.31 -4.47 -3.79
N THR A 15 -10.01 -5.51 -3.01
CA THR A 15 -10.41 -5.62 -1.61
C THR A 15 -9.92 -4.43 -0.78
N LEU A 16 -8.67 -3.98 -1.01
CA LEU A 16 -8.14 -2.80 -0.34
C LEU A 16 -8.95 -1.54 -0.68
N ILE A 17 -9.35 -1.35 -1.94
CA ILE A 17 -10.15 -0.19 -2.36
C ILE A 17 -11.56 -0.23 -1.81
N ASP A 18 -12.20 -1.40 -1.77
CA ASP A 18 -13.52 -1.56 -1.16
C ASP A 18 -13.47 -1.20 0.33
N PHE A 19 -12.38 -1.59 1.01
CA PHE A 19 -12.14 -1.22 2.40
C PHE A 19 -11.93 0.30 2.57
N LEU A 20 -11.17 0.94 1.67
CA LEU A 20 -10.93 2.40 1.71
C LEU A 20 -12.18 3.23 1.38
N THR A 21 -13.08 2.71 0.55
CA THR A 21 -14.32 3.38 0.16
C THR A 21 -15.49 3.08 1.10
N SER A 22 -15.37 2.05 1.95
CA SER A 22 -16.36 1.74 2.97
C SER A 22 -16.48 2.86 4.02
N GLN A 23 -17.67 3.46 4.09
CA GLN A 23 -17.99 4.53 5.05
C GLN A 23 -18.03 4.06 6.51
N GLU A 24 -18.08 2.74 6.74
CA GLU A 24 -18.14 2.15 8.08
C GLU A 24 -16.76 2.04 8.74
N THR A 25 -15.68 2.17 7.97
CA THR A 25 -14.32 1.96 8.47
C THR A 25 -13.48 3.22 8.40
N CYS A 26 -12.71 3.51 9.46
CA CYS A 26 -11.68 4.58 9.43
C CYS A 26 -10.43 4.17 8.60
N ALA A 27 -10.58 3.19 7.69
CA ALA A 27 -9.51 2.57 6.93
C ALA A 27 -8.65 3.58 6.19
N LEU A 28 -9.30 4.55 5.52
CA LEU A 28 -8.62 5.62 4.80
C LEU A 28 -7.64 6.39 5.68
N LEU A 29 -8.05 6.75 6.89
CA LEU A 29 -7.20 7.47 7.84
C LEU A 29 -5.98 6.63 8.26
N TYR A 30 -6.20 5.35 8.57
CA TYR A 30 -5.12 4.44 8.93
C TYR A 30 -4.15 4.23 7.76
N PHE A 31 -4.67 4.10 6.54
CA PHE A 31 -3.87 3.90 5.35
C PHE A 31 -3.04 5.14 5.02
N VAL A 32 -3.61 6.35 5.09
CA VAL A 32 -2.86 7.60 4.92
C VAL A 32 -1.76 7.75 5.96
N ARG A 33 -2.05 7.47 7.24
CA ARG A 33 -1.04 7.51 8.31
C ARG A 33 0.07 6.49 8.06
N TYR A 34 -0.30 5.30 7.59
CA TYR A 34 0.66 4.27 7.25
C TYR A 34 1.58 4.68 6.10
N LEU A 35 1.04 5.20 4.99
CA LEU A 35 1.88 5.67 3.87
C LEU A 35 2.83 6.79 4.30
N LYS A 36 2.37 7.72 5.15
CA LYS A 36 3.25 8.75 5.73
C LYS A 36 4.39 8.14 6.57
N LEU A 37 4.11 7.09 7.34
CA LEU A 37 5.12 6.37 8.10
C LEU A 37 6.13 5.69 7.18
N VAL A 38 5.67 5.03 6.12
CA VAL A 38 6.53 4.39 5.10
C VAL A 38 7.48 5.42 4.47
N LEU A 39 6.96 6.59 4.10
CA LEU A 39 7.78 7.67 3.53
C LEU A 39 8.76 8.27 4.53
N SER A 40 8.42 8.29 5.83
CA SER A 40 9.31 8.85 6.86
C SER A 40 10.43 7.92 7.28
N ASP A 41 10.26 6.61 7.10
CA ASP A 41 11.18 5.58 7.59
C ASP A 41 11.20 4.38 6.62
N TRP A 42 11.68 4.65 5.39
CA TRP A 42 11.70 3.67 4.30
C TRP A 42 12.60 2.46 4.61
N ASP A 43 13.79 2.70 5.17
CA ASP A 43 14.75 1.64 5.48
C ASP A 43 14.16 0.63 6.46
N ASN A 44 13.46 1.11 7.49
CA ASN A 44 12.76 0.26 8.44
C ASN A 44 11.57 -0.45 7.80
N PHE A 45 10.87 0.18 6.87
CA PHE A 45 9.82 -0.47 6.09
C PHE A 45 10.37 -1.66 5.28
N VAL A 46 11.49 -1.49 4.56
CA VAL A 46 12.17 -2.57 3.83
C VAL A 46 12.65 -3.65 4.79
N LYS A 47 13.25 -3.26 5.93
CA LYS A 47 13.68 -4.20 6.96
C LYS A 47 12.52 -5.00 7.55
N CYS A 48 11.35 -4.39 7.76
CA CYS A 48 10.16 -5.11 8.24
C CYS A 48 9.70 -6.20 7.26
N HIS A 49 9.84 -5.99 5.94
CA HIS A 49 9.58 -7.03 4.93
C HIS A 49 10.54 -8.21 5.06
N SER A 50 11.80 -7.96 5.45
CA SER A 50 12.80 -8.99 5.74
C SER A 50 12.46 -9.81 6.99
N GLU A 51 12.00 -9.17 8.06
CA GLU A 51 11.71 -9.81 9.36
C GLU A 51 10.39 -10.59 9.37
N LEU A 52 9.44 -10.22 8.52
CA LEU A 52 8.21 -11.00 8.31
C LEU A 52 8.48 -12.39 7.70
N SER A 53 9.70 -12.64 7.22
CA SER A 53 10.16 -13.92 6.63
C SER A 53 10.76 -14.89 7.64
N VAL A 54 10.80 -14.57 8.95
CA VAL A 54 11.42 -15.42 9.98
C VAL A 54 10.59 -16.71 10.14
N GLY A 55 10.98 -17.72 9.37
CA GLY A 55 10.35 -19.02 9.17
C GLY A 55 10.96 -19.77 7.98
N SER A 56 11.51 -19.06 7.00
CA SER A 56 12.25 -19.62 5.85
C SER A 56 13.49 -18.79 5.56
N HIS A 57 14.68 -19.38 5.69
CA HIS A 57 15.99 -18.78 5.40
C HIS A 57 16.19 -18.70 3.87
N ASP A 58 15.40 -17.87 3.20
CA ASP A 58 15.56 -17.62 1.77
C ASP A 58 15.50 -16.12 1.48
N THR A 59 16.65 -15.57 1.11
CA THR A 59 16.82 -14.17 0.69
C THR A 59 15.97 -13.85 -0.55
N SER A 60 15.63 -14.85 -1.38
CA SER A 60 14.78 -14.68 -2.56
C SER A 60 13.34 -14.26 -2.20
N GLY A 61 12.86 -14.67 -1.02
CA GLY A 61 11.52 -14.36 -0.53
C GLY A 61 11.35 -12.93 -0.01
N GLN A 62 12.44 -12.21 0.28
CA GLN A 62 12.36 -10.85 0.82
C GLN A 62 11.98 -9.83 -0.25
N ALA A 63 12.74 -9.79 -1.35
CA ALA A 63 12.46 -8.94 -2.49
C ALA A 63 11.03 -9.21 -3.01
N ALA A 64 10.68 -10.49 -3.21
CA ALA A 64 9.36 -10.88 -3.69
C ALA A 64 8.18 -10.32 -2.87
N ARG A 65 8.32 -10.13 -1.56
CA ARG A 65 7.25 -9.59 -0.70
C ARG A 65 7.16 -8.07 -0.72
N LEU A 66 8.30 -7.40 -0.79
CA LEU A 66 8.35 -5.96 -1.02
C LEU A 66 7.74 -5.66 -2.40
N ASP A 67 8.17 -6.38 -3.43
CA ASP A 67 7.66 -6.29 -4.80
C ASP A 67 6.15 -6.49 -4.83
N LEU A 68 5.63 -7.51 -4.14
CA LEU A 68 4.19 -7.77 -4.06
C LEU A 68 3.44 -6.59 -3.42
N THR A 69 3.97 -6.04 -2.33
CA THR A 69 3.37 -4.91 -1.61
C THR A 69 3.35 -3.67 -2.49
N MET A 70 4.47 -3.34 -3.13
CA MET A 70 4.57 -2.22 -4.06
C MET A 70 3.65 -2.41 -5.26
N ALA A 71 3.59 -3.62 -5.82
CA ALA A 71 2.71 -3.92 -6.93
C ALA A 71 1.22 -3.79 -6.53
N THR A 72 0.84 -4.07 -5.29
CA THR A 72 -0.50 -3.80 -4.78
C THR A 72 -0.75 -2.31 -4.65
N LEU A 73 0.19 -1.55 -4.09
CA LEU A 73 0.09 -0.09 -3.98
C LEU A 73 -0.05 0.58 -5.35
N VAL A 74 0.77 0.21 -6.33
CA VAL A 74 0.73 0.70 -7.72
C VAL A 74 -0.64 0.43 -8.35
N ARG A 75 -1.17 -0.80 -8.22
CA ARG A 75 -2.50 -1.15 -8.73
C ARG A 75 -3.60 -0.37 -8.02
N THR A 76 -3.47 -0.14 -6.71
CA THR A 76 -4.38 0.70 -5.94
C THR A 76 -4.36 2.14 -6.46
N ARG A 77 -3.19 2.72 -6.72
CA ARG A 77 -3.06 4.07 -7.31
C ARG A 77 -3.79 4.15 -8.65
N ILE A 78 -3.45 3.27 -9.59
CA ILE A 78 -4.03 3.28 -10.95
C ILE A 78 -5.56 3.20 -10.90
N LYS A 79 -6.10 2.38 -10.01
CA LYS A 79 -7.56 2.23 -9.86
C LYS A 79 -8.18 3.46 -9.21
N LEU A 80 -7.57 4.05 -8.18
CA LEU A 80 -8.02 5.29 -7.55
C LEU A 80 -8.02 6.46 -8.53
N GLU A 81 -6.98 6.60 -9.37
CA GLU A 81 -6.91 7.63 -10.42
C GLU A 81 -8.05 7.48 -11.43
N LYS A 82 -8.27 6.26 -11.94
CA LYS A 82 -9.38 5.95 -12.84
C LYS A 82 -10.75 6.23 -12.22
N MET A 83 -10.90 6.06 -10.91
CA MET A 83 -12.14 6.36 -10.20
C MET A 83 -12.29 7.86 -9.93
N THR A 84 -11.20 8.57 -9.67
CA THR A 84 -11.17 10.03 -9.50
C THR A 84 -11.57 10.75 -10.78
N GLN A 85 -11.09 10.28 -11.94
CA GLN A 85 -11.51 10.80 -13.26
C GLN A 85 -13.02 10.68 -13.52
N LYS A 86 -13.70 9.79 -12.78
CA LYS A 86 -15.13 9.54 -12.91
C LYS A 86 -15.94 10.15 -11.77
N ASP A 87 -15.41 11.16 -11.05
CA ASP A 87 -15.95 12.05 -9.98
C ASP A 87 -17.04 11.53 -9.01
N TYR A 88 -18.02 10.76 -9.45
CA TYR A 88 -19.13 10.17 -8.69
C TYR A 88 -18.83 8.78 -8.08
N LEU A 89 -17.62 8.21 -8.26
CA LEU A 89 -17.31 6.87 -7.75
C LEU A 89 -16.64 6.83 -6.37
N LEU A 90 -16.13 7.95 -5.86
CA LEU A 90 -15.40 7.99 -4.60
C LEU A 90 -16.10 8.90 -3.59
N PRO A 91 -16.32 8.43 -2.35
CA PRO A 91 -16.91 9.25 -1.29
C PRO A 91 -15.91 10.24 -0.67
N PHE A 92 -14.67 10.31 -1.17
CA PHE A 92 -13.60 11.16 -0.65
C PHE A 92 -12.67 11.65 -1.78
N ASN A 93 -11.94 12.74 -1.53
CA ASN A 93 -10.88 13.21 -2.42
C ASN A 93 -9.66 12.29 -2.34
N ALA A 94 -9.44 11.46 -3.36
CA ALA A 94 -8.31 10.54 -3.41
C ALA A 94 -6.98 11.16 -3.84
N THR A 95 -6.95 12.41 -4.32
CA THR A 95 -5.71 13.05 -4.83
C THR A 95 -4.55 13.03 -3.82
N PRO A 96 -4.75 13.37 -2.53
CA PRO A 96 -3.65 13.30 -1.56
C PRO A 96 -3.16 11.86 -1.32
N LEU A 97 -4.05 10.88 -1.41
CA LEU A 97 -3.71 9.47 -1.24
C LEU A 97 -2.91 8.96 -2.44
N VAL A 98 -3.35 9.27 -3.67
CA VAL A 98 -2.63 8.96 -4.92
C VAL A 98 -1.20 9.50 -4.84
N ARG A 99 -1.03 10.78 -4.47
CA ARG A 99 0.30 11.39 -4.33
C ARG A 99 1.20 10.70 -3.31
N LEU A 100 0.64 10.23 -2.19
CA LEU A 100 1.42 9.49 -1.19
C LEU A 100 1.90 8.15 -1.76
N ILE A 101 1.07 7.47 -2.56
CA ILE A 101 1.45 6.20 -3.19
C ILE A 101 2.53 6.44 -4.27
N GLU A 102 2.38 7.48 -5.11
CA GLU A 102 3.40 7.87 -6.10
C GLU A 102 4.76 8.08 -5.45
N ARG A 103 4.81 8.77 -4.30
CA ARG A 103 6.06 8.97 -3.55
C ARG A 103 6.69 7.66 -3.08
N CYS A 104 5.89 6.68 -2.68
CA CYS A 104 6.41 5.36 -2.30
C CYS A 104 7.02 4.64 -3.51
N GLU A 105 6.40 4.79 -4.69
CA GLU A 105 6.92 4.23 -5.95
C GLU A 105 8.23 4.90 -6.37
N GLU A 106 8.32 6.23 -6.30
CA GLU A 106 9.56 6.99 -6.58
C GLU A 106 10.74 6.50 -5.73
N ILE A 107 10.51 6.31 -4.42
CA ILE A 107 11.56 5.81 -3.52
C ILE A 107 11.91 4.37 -3.87
N TYR A 108 10.93 3.52 -4.14
CA TYR A 108 11.16 2.12 -4.51
C TYR A 108 11.96 1.95 -5.81
N GLU A 109 11.67 2.75 -6.84
CA GLU A 109 12.39 2.72 -8.12
C GLU A 109 13.82 3.28 -8.03
N SER A 110 14.14 4.02 -6.96
CA SER A 110 15.46 4.62 -6.74
C SER A 110 16.47 3.69 -6.05
N VAL A 111 16.04 2.50 -5.62
CA VAL A 111 16.84 1.47 -4.93
C VAL A 111 17.30 0.40 -5.91
#